data_AF-F0H573-F1
#
_entry.id   AF-F0H573-F1
#
_cell.length_a   1.000
_cell.length_b   1.000
_cell.length_c   1.000
_cell.angle_alpha   90.00
_cell.angle_beta   90.00
_cell.angle_gamma   90.00
#
_symmetry.space_group_name_H-M   'P 1'
#
loop_
_entity.id
_entity.type
_entity.pdbx_description
1 polymer ?
#
loop_
_entity_poly.entity_id
_entity_poly.type
_entity_poly.pdbx_seq_one_letter_code
_entity_poly.pdbx_strand_id
1 'polypeptide(L)'
;MDSMVFEPSSRTIHYYHTLLGTADNGQAVAARKSELRKALGEALKRDPGTKGYKDAGFSFRYTYHSGKFPSKVLFDVTYTAKDYQR
;
A
#
# COMPACT_ATOMS: atom_id res chain seq x y z
N MET A 1 6.77 8.36 -1.96
CA MET A 1 7.25 7.04 -1.51
C MET A 1 8.51 7.33 -0.74
N ASP A 2 8.61 6.87 0.51
CA ASP A 2 9.80 7.16 1.33
C ASP A 2 10.81 6.03 1.27
N SER A 3 10.31 4.79 1.39
CA SER A 3 11.15 3.60 1.30
C SER A 3 10.37 2.41 0.74
N MET A 4 11.11 1.44 0.22
CA MET A 4 10.59 0.18 -0.29
C MET A 4 11.49 -0.94 0.23
N VAL A 5 10.87 -1.97 0.81
CA VAL A 5 11.54 -3.15 1.34
C VAL A 5 11.03 -4.37 0.59
N PHE A 6 11.94 -5.24 0.17
CA PHE A 6 11.58 -6.54 -0.36
C PHE A 6 11.73 -7.60 0.73
N GLU A 7 10.62 -8.29 1.03
CA GLU A 7 10.58 -9.42 1.96
C GLU A 7 10.67 -10.74 1.17
N PRO A 8 11.85 -11.40 1.12
CA PRO A 8 12.02 -12.63 0.35
C PRO A 8 11.26 -13.83 0.94
N SER A 9 11.03 -13.85 2.26
CA SER A 9 10.31 -14.92 2.96
C SER A 9 8.85 -15.02 2.55
N SER A 10 8.19 -13.87 2.37
CA SER A 10 6.77 -13.75 2.03
C SER A 10 6.54 -13.39 0.55
N ARG A 11 7.63 -13.15 -0.22
CA ARG A 11 7.60 -12.53 -1.55
C ARG A 11 6.75 -11.26 -1.59
N THR A 12 6.89 -10.42 -0.56
CA THR A 12 6.13 -9.19 -0.42
C THR A 12 7.02 -7.99 -0.71
N ILE A 13 6.55 -7.11 -1.59
CA ILE A 13 7.13 -5.79 -1.78
C ILE A 13 6.37 -4.84 -0.86
N HIS A 14 7.06 -4.28 0.12
CA HIS A 14 6.49 -3.41 1.13
C HIS A 14 6.90 -1.97 0.87
N TYR A 15 5.93 -1.13 0.51
CA TYR A 15 6.08 0.31 0.32
C TYR A 15 5.69 1.08 1.59
N TYR A 16 6.57 1.97 2.02
CA TYR A 16 6.33 2.89 3.12
C TYR A 16 6.12 4.31 2.61
N HIS A 17 5.09 4.95 3.16
CA HIS A 17 4.67 6.30 2.80
C HIS A 17 4.36 7.12 4.07
N THR A 18 4.78 8.37 4.06
CA THR A 18 4.51 9.37 5.08
C THR A 18 3.40 10.26 4.57
N LEU A 19 2.30 10.33 5.32
CA LEU A 19 1.27 11.34 5.08
C LEU A 19 1.63 12.59 5.88
N LEU A 20 1.63 13.72 5.17
CA LEU A 20 1.91 15.05 5.72
C LEU A 20 0.74 16.00 5.44
N GLY A 21 0.63 17.06 6.24
CA GLY A 21 -0.39 18.10 6.05
C GLY A 21 -1.81 17.59 6.31
N THR A 22 -2.77 18.01 5.48
CA THR A 22 -4.19 17.64 5.63
C THR A 22 -4.47 16.15 5.45
N ALA A 23 -3.58 15.42 4.76
CA ALA A 23 -3.65 13.96 4.62
C ALA A 23 -3.22 13.22 5.90
N ASP A 24 -2.51 13.88 6.81
CA ASP A 24 -2.12 13.36 8.12
C ASP A 24 -3.27 13.44 9.14
N ASN A 25 -4.46 13.03 8.70
CA ASN A 25 -5.65 12.97 9.51
C ASN A 25 -6.14 11.53 9.56
N GLY A 26 -5.80 10.83 10.63
CA GLY A 26 -6.18 9.43 10.80
C GLY A 26 -7.68 9.17 10.76
N GLN A 27 -8.53 10.12 11.17
CA GLN A 27 -9.98 9.98 11.01
C GLN A 27 -10.42 10.05 9.55
N ALA A 28 -9.88 10.99 8.78
CA ALA A 28 -10.19 11.12 7.36
C ALA A 28 -9.70 9.91 6.56
N VAL A 29 -8.49 9.44 6.85
CA VAL A 29 -7.90 8.23 6.23
C VAL A 29 -8.70 6.99 6.62
N ALA A 30 -9.11 6.86 7.89
CA ALA A 30 -9.95 5.75 8.33
C ALA A 30 -11.34 5.76 7.66
N ALA A 31 -11.97 6.93 7.57
CA ALA A 31 -13.27 7.10 6.92
C ALA A 31 -13.24 6.73 5.43
N ARG A 32 -12.14 7.06 4.74
CA ARG A 32 -11.94 6.77 3.31
C ARG A 32 -11.10 5.52 3.04
N LYS A 33 -10.85 4.70 4.07
CA LYS A 33 -9.96 3.53 3.99
C LYS A 33 -10.37 2.56 2.89
N SER A 34 -11.68 2.35 2.75
CA SER A 34 -12.25 1.45 1.73
C SER A 34 -12.04 2.00 0.31
N GLU A 35 -12.29 3.29 0.10
CA GLU A 35 -12.07 3.97 -1.18
C GLU A 35 -10.59 3.97 -1.56
N LEU A 36 -9.71 4.27 -0.60
CA LEU A 36 -8.25 4.21 -0.79
C LEU A 36 -7.79 2.80 -1.17
N ARG A 37 -8.28 1.76 -0.47
CA ARG A 37 -7.99 0.36 -0.82
C ARG A 37 -8.44 0.06 -2.25
N LYS A 38 -9.62 0.51 -2.65
CA LYS A 38 -10.12 0.24 -4.00
C LYS A 38 -9.29 0.97 -5.06
N ALA A 39 -9.01 2.26 -4.86
CA ALA A 39 -8.21 3.07 -5.77
C ALA A 39 -6.78 2.53 -5.93
N LEU A 40 -6.13 2.15 -4.83
CA LEU A 40 -4.80 1.53 -4.86
C LEU A 40 -4.80 0.18 -5.55
N GLY A 41 -5.83 -0.65 -5.33
CA GLY A 41 -5.98 -1.93 -6.01
C GLY A 41 -6.11 -1.77 -7.53
N GLU A 42 -6.93 -0.82 -7.98
CA GLU A 42 -7.09 -0.50 -9.40
C GLU A 42 -5.82 0.08 -10.02
N ALA A 43 -5.15 1.00 -9.32
CA ALA A 43 -3.86 1.54 -9.74
C ALA A 43 -2.80 0.44 -9.84
N LEU A 44 -2.72 -0.43 -8.83
CA LEU A 44 -1.84 -1.59 -8.84
C LEU A 44 -2.15 -2.47 -10.03
N LYS A 45 -3.41 -2.84 -10.29
CA LYS A 45 -3.80 -3.65 -11.46
C LYS A 45 -3.34 -3.03 -12.78
N ARG A 46 -3.53 -1.73 -12.95
CA ARG A 46 -3.17 -0.98 -14.17
C ARG A 46 -1.67 -0.72 -14.32
N ASP A 47 -0.90 -0.81 -13.24
CA ASP A 47 0.55 -0.57 -13.27
C ASP A 47 1.27 -1.68 -14.06
N PRO A 48 1.87 -1.38 -15.23
CA PRO A 48 2.62 -2.35 -16.01
C PRO A 48 3.97 -2.70 -15.38
N GLY A 49 4.56 -1.82 -14.57
CA GLY A 49 5.84 -2.07 -13.89
C GLY A 49 5.74 -3.18 -12.84
N THR A 50 4.54 -3.42 -12.32
CA THR A 50 4.30 -4.51 -11.36
C THR A 50 3.96 -5.84 -12.04
N LYS A 51 3.84 -5.90 -13.37
CA LYS A 51 3.43 -7.11 -14.10
C LYS A 51 4.33 -8.31 -13.83
N GLY A 52 5.65 -8.16 -13.92
CA GLY A 52 6.58 -9.27 -13.68
C GLY A 52 6.46 -9.86 -12.26
N TYR A 53 6.29 -8.99 -11.26
CA TYR A 53 6.08 -9.40 -9.88
C TYR A 53 4.72 -10.07 -9.66
N LYS A 54 3.65 -9.55 -10.28
CA LYS A 54 2.30 -10.15 -10.26
C LYS A 54 2.28 -11.54 -10.89
N ASP A 55 2.94 -11.70 -12.03
CA ASP A 55 3.03 -12.98 -12.75
C ASP A 55 3.81 -14.00 -11.91
N ALA A 56 4.80 -13.55 -11.15
CA ALA A 56 5.55 -14.38 -10.20
C ALA A 56 4.83 -14.61 -8.85
N GLY A 57 3.63 -14.07 -8.67
CA GLY A 57 2.78 -14.26 -7.49
C GLY A 57 3.19 -13.43 -6.26
N PHE A 58 3.88 -12.31 -6.45
CA PHE A 58 4.32 -11.45 -5.34
C PHE A 58 3.14 -10.73 -4.70
N SER A 59 3.26 -10.44 -3.41
CA SER A 59 2.32 -9.59 -2.68
C SER A 59 2.85 -8.16 -2.63
N PHE A 60 1.94 -7.19 -2.55
CA PHE A 60 2.28 -5.77 -2.44
C PHE A 60 1.65 -5.20 -1.19
N ARG A 61 2.46 -4.72 -0.26
CA ARG A 61 2.00 -4.08 0.97
C ARG A 61 2.27 -2.59 0.92
N TYR A 62 1.28 -1.81 1.31
CA TYR A 62 1.37 -0.36 1.42
C TYR A 62 1.08 0.04 2.85
N THR A 63 2.06 0.64 3.51
CA THR A 63 1.92 1.22 4.84
C THR A 63 2.09 2.72 4.76
N TYR A 64 1.09 3.43 5.27
CA TYR A 64 1.08 4.86 5.42
C TYR A 64 1.14 5.21 6.90
N HIS A 65 2.18 5.93 7.30
CA HIS A 65 2.34 6.45 8.65
C HIS A 65 2.09 7.96 8.69
N SER A 66 1.75 8.44 9.89
CA SER A 66 1.59 9.86 10.18
C SER A 66 2.95 10.53 10.27
N GLY A 67 3.16 11.61 9.53
CA GLY A 67 4.37 12.42 9.69
C GLY A 67 4.39 13.21 11.00
N LYS A 68 3.22 13.54 11.56
CA LYS A 68 3.05 14.19 12.86
C LYS A 68 3.26 13.22 14.03
N PHE A 69 2.89 11.96 13.85
CA PHE A 69 3.07 10.89 14.83
C PHE A 69 3.74 9.68 14.16
N PRO A 70 5.09 9.63 14.11
CA PRO A 70 5.84 8.61 13.36
C PRO A 70 5.52 7.15 13.75
N SER A 71 5.11 6.93 14.99
CA SER A 71 4.69 5.61 15.50
C SER A 71 3.27 5.21 15.09
N LYS A 72 2.51 6.11 14.47
CA LYS A 72 1.10 5.90 14.13
C LYS A 72 0.94 5.50 12.67
N VAL A 73 0.56 4.25 12.46
CA VAL A 73 0.11 3.77 11.15
C VAL A 73 -1.32 4.25 10.90
N LEU A 74 -1.52 4.98 9.81
CA LEU A 74 -2.81 5.52 9.40
C LEU A 74 -3.54 4.55 8.48
N PHE A 75 -2.80 3.88 7.60
CA PHE A 75 -3.35 2.92 6.65
C PHE A 75 -2.33 1.83 6.38
N ASP A 76 -2.76 0.59 6.45
CA ASP A 76 -1.95 -0.59 6.12
C ASP A 76 -2.82 -1.54 5.32
N VAL A 77 -2.32 -1.93 4.15
CA VAL A 77 -3.02 -2.81 3.23
C VAL A 77 -2.06 -3.71 2.49
N THR A 78 -2.44 -4.97 2.34
CA THR A 78 -1.74 -5.95 1.50
C THR A 78 -2.65 -6.40 0.38
N TYR A 79 -2.10 -6.36 -0.84
CA TYR A 79 -2.68 -6.92 -2.06
C TYR A 79 -1.93 -8.18 -2.41
N THR A 80 -2.66 -9.27 -2.52
CA THR A 80 -2.15 -10.57 -2.92
C THR A 80 -2.54 -10.86 -4.37
N ALA A 81 -2.03 -11.96 -4.93
CA ALA A 81 -2.44 -12.44 -6.25
C ALA A 81 -3.96 -12.45 -6.46
N LYS A 82 -4.72 -12.81 -5.41
CA LYS A 82 -6.18 -12.86 -5.44
C LYS A 82 -6.83 -11.48 -5.64
N ASP A 83 -6.18 -10.40 -5.19
CA ASP A 83 -6.72 -9.05 -5.27
C ASP A 83 -6.53 -8.45 -6.67
N TYR A 84 -5.41 -8.73 -7.34
CA TYR A 84 -5.07 -8.13 -8.63
C TYR A 84 -5.28 -9.04 -9.85
N GLN A 85 -5.44 -10.36 -9.68
CA GLN A 85 -5.74 -11.30 -10.77
C GLN A 85 -7.24 -11.52 -11.02
N ARG A 86 -8.11 -10.87 -10.24
CA ARG A 86 -9.57 -10.90 -10.40
C ARG A 86 -10.08 -9.92 -11.46
#